data_AF-A0A6G8PUC6-F1
#
_entry.id   AF-A0A6G8PUC6-F1
#
_cell.length_a   1.000
_cell.length_b   1.000
_cell.length_c   1.000
_cell.angle_alpha   90.00
_cell.angle_beta   90.00
_cell.angle_gamma   90.00
#
_symmetry.space_group_name_H-M   'P 1'
#
loop_
_entity.id
_entity.type
_entity.pdbx_description
1 polymer ?
#
loop_
_entity_poly.entity_id
_entity_poly.type
_entity_poly.pdbx_seq_one_letter_code
_entity_poly.pdbx_strand_id
1 'polypeptide(L)'
;MVDAMQGSRPVRGWRRWLLRLAFLLFFGFAGGVLYLLFFLVPFEQWLADRGTSQGAVDVALAALVFGWALISVCATAFFSWFFLSRGRAVPAGLGVLGITALASLATFYFLLDTDFMVALGEMTEENIEGERFTYGSYPDARRIEELKDEGYDGVITLLNPDIPFENVLLKKELGNGEEAGIPIHSYPMLPWISDNESALREIEELTAGDEKRYYVHCYLGKHRVDYVRQMLDGAGETPAPEKLEPLPEAFERGRLVPFDGEQVVLGPYPTEEEWFNFVVRRDVEEVISTLDPENPDDAPWIEEERRIAEENGLTFTLRTLDAESPDPKDAQEIAAYAKSRGGKVYVHDFLESERFRALEAALRYAPSGTERDAASRPAGSRERSPNS
;
A
#
# COMPACT_ATOMS: atom_id res chain seq x y z
N MET A 1 17.40 -60.11 37.80
CA MET A 1 16.15 -59.37 37.62
C MET A 1 16.54 -58.01 37.06
N VAL A 2 16.21 -57.81 35.77
CA VAL A 2 16.21 -56.55 35.00
C VAL A 2 17.52 -55.75 34.98
N ASP A 3 18.42 -56.13 34.08
CA ASP A 3 19.50 -55.26 33.59
C ASP A 3 19.45 -55.24 32.06
N ALA A 4 18.37 -54.67 31.53
CA ALA A 4 18.21 -54.38 30.11
C ALA A 4 18.50 -52.89 29.88
N MET A 5 19.75 -52.48 30.14
CA MET A 5 20.25 -51.19 29.67
C MET A 5 20.38 -51.23 28.14
N GLN A 6 19.27 -50.98 27.45
CA GLN A 6 19.29 -50.66 26.03
C GLN A 6 20.04 -49.34 25.84
N GLY A 7 21.32 -49.44 25.48
CA GLY A 7 22.12 -48.30 25.02
C GLY A 7 21.49 -47.72 23.76
N SER A 8 20.75 -46.61 23.91
CA SER A 8 20.21 -45.84 22.80
C SER A 8 21.37 -45.42 21.90
N ARG A 9 21.46 -46.01 20.70
CA ARG A 9 22.50 -45.66 19.72
C ARG A 9 22.39 -44.16 19.40
N PRO A 10 23.50 -43.40 19.44
CA PRO A 10 23.47 -41.99 19.12
C PRO A 10 22.90 -41.78 17.71
N VAL A 11 21.94 -40.85 17.60
CA VAL A 11 21.32 -40.48 16.32
C VAL A 11 22.41 -40.03 15.35
N ARG A 12 22.48 -40.64 14.15
CA ARG A 12 23.45 -40.31 13.08
C ARG A 12 23.38 -38.82 12.72
N GLY A 13 24.51 -38.23 12.34
CA GLY A 13 24.65 -36.78 12.08
C GLY A 13 23.58 -36.20 11.14
N TRP A 14 23.31 -36.87 10.01
CA TRP A 14 22.30 -36.41 9.04
C TRP A 14 20.86 -36.41 9.61
N ARG A 15 20.52 -37.38 10.47
CA ARG A 15 19.20 -37.44 11.13
C ARG A 15 19.02 -36.27 12.10
N ARG A 16 20.08 -35.89 12.82
CA ARG A 16 20.03 -34.71 13.72
C ARG A 16 19.80 -33.43 12.92
N TRP A 17 20.44 -33.31 11.77
CA TRP A 17 20.25 -32.15 10.88
C TRP A 17 18.81 -32.07 10.37
N LEU A 18 18.25 -33.18 9.89
CA LEU A 18 16.84 -33.22 9.45
C LEU A 18 15.86 -32.85 10.56
N LEU A 19 16.06 -33.33 11.80
CA LEU A 19 15.20 -32.98 12.92
C LEU A 19 15.27 -31.49 13.28
N ARG A 20 16.44 -30.86 13.17
CA ARG A 20 16.60 -29.41 13.36
C ARG A 20 15.88 -28.63 12.28
N LEU A 21 16.06 -29.03 11.02
CA LEU A 21 15.40 -28.38 9.89
C LEU A 21 13.87 -28.50 10.00
N ALA A 22 13.36 -29.69 10.29
CA ALA A 22 11.93 -29.90 10.49
C ALA A 22 11.38 -29.05 11.63
N PHE A 23 12.08 -28.98 12.77
CA PHE A 23 11.66 -28.11 13.88
C PHE A 23 11.66 -26.63 13.46
N LEU A 24 12.71 -26.15 12.81
CA LEU A 24 12.81 -24.77 12.33
C LEU A 24 11.66 -24.42 11.38
N LEU A 25 11.33 -25.31 10.44
CA LEU A 25 10.25 -25.10 9.49
C LEU A 25 8.87 -25.04 10.18
N PHE A 26 8.56 -26.01 11.04
CA PHE A 26 7.26 -26.03 11.73
C PHE A 26 7.12 -24.91 12.76
N PHE A 27 8.15 -24.68 13.59
CA PHE A 27 8.13 -23.60 14.57
C PHE A 27 8.12 -22.23 13.87
N GLY A 28 8.96 -22.05 12.86
CA GLY A 28 9.05 -20.81 12.10
C GLY A 28 7.76 -20.49 11.37
N PHE A 29 7.09 -21.48 10.76
CA PHE A 29 5.80 -21.29 10.10
C PHE A 29 4.68 -20.98 11.10
N ALA A 30 4.39 -21.90 12.04
CA ALA A 30 3.27 -21.74 12.97
C ALA A 30 3.44 -20.49 13.84
N GLY A 31 4.64 -20.33 14.41
CA GLY A 31 4.96 -19.15 15.21
C GLY A 31 5.00 -17.88 14.38
N GLY A 32 5.48 -17.95 13.13
CA GLY A 32 5.56 -16.80 12.24
C GLY A 32 4.20 -16.27 11.84
N VAL A 33 3.25 -17.14 11.51
CA VAL A 33 1.86 -16.75 11.23
C VAL A 33 1.22 -16.10 12.46
N LEU A 34 1.36 -16.71 13.64
CA LEU A 34 0.84 -16.13 14.88
C LEU A 34 1.51 -14.79 15.21
N TYR A 35 2.82 -14.68 15.02
CA TYR A 35 3.56 -13.44 15.20
C TYR A 35 3.09 -12.35 14.23
N LEU A 36 2.84 -12.71 12.98
CA LEU A 36 2.32 -11.79 11.98
C LEU A 36 0.94 -11.26 12.39
N LEU A 37 -0.01 -12.16 12.64
CA LEU A 37 -1.41 -11.79 12.90
C LEU A 37 -1.61 -11.07 14.23
N PHE A 38 -0.96 -11.53 15.31
CA PHE A 38 -1.22 -11.01 16.66
C PHE A 38 -0.25 -9.92 17.12
N PHE A 39 0.82 -9.68 16.36
CA PHE A 39 1.81 -8.69 16.74
C PHE A 39 2.21 -7.78 15.58
N LEU A 40 2.66 -8.33 14.46
CA LEU A 40 3.21 -7.51 13.36
C LEU A 40 2.14 -6.61 12.74
N VAL A 41 0.99 -7.17 12.34
CA VAL A 41 -0.11 -6.42 11.71
C VAL A 41 -0.72 -5.38 12.67
N PRO A 42 -1.09 -5.71 13.92
CA PRO A 42 -1.57 -4.70 14.87
C PRO A 42 -0.53 -3.63 15.19
N PHE A 43 0.77 -3.96 15.18
CA PHE A 43 1.85 -3.01 15.41
C PHE A 43 2.03 -2.05 14.23
N GLU A 44 1.94 -2.56 13.01
CA GLU A 44 1.92 -1.77 11.78
C GLU A 44 0.75 -0.76 11.79
N GLN A 45 -0.47 -1.26 12.02
CA GLN A 45 -1.66 -0.41 12.12
C GLN A 45 -1.48 0.68 13.18
N TRP A 46 -0.93 0.31 14.35
CA TRP A 46 -0.65 1.27 15.41
C TRP A 46 0.40 2.33 15.04
N LEU A 47 1.37 2.01 14.18
CA LEU A 47 2.32 2.99 13.66
C LEU A 47 1.67 3.89 12.61
N ALA A 48 0.87 3.32 11.72
CA ALA A 48 0.13 4.04 10.69
C ALA A 48 -0.88 5.03 11.30
N ASP A 49 -1.64 4.62 12.31
CA ASP A 49 -2.60 5.46 13.06
C ASP A 49 -1.94 6.67 13.73
N ARG A 50 -0.61 6.66 13.87
CA ARG A 50 0.18 7.76 14.45
C ARG A 50 0.81 8.67 13.40
N GLY A 51 0.54 8.43 12.11
CA GLY A 51 1.16 9.15 11.00
C GLY A 51 2.67 8.91 10.94
N THR A 52 3.14 7.73 11.36
CA THR A 52 4.56 7.37 11.19
C THR A 52 4.86 7.28 9.70
N SER A 53 5.97 7.86 9.23
CA SER A 53 6.34 7.79 7.83
C SER A 53 6.56 6.33 7.38
N GLN A 54 6.15 5.99 6.16
CA GLN A 54 6.21 4.61 5.68
C GLN A 54 7.62 4.01 5.78
N GLY A 55 8.66 4.71 5.33
CA GLY A 55 10.02 4.20 5.43
C GLY A 55 10.47 3.88 6.86
N ALA A 56 9.92 4.55 7.88
CA ALA A 56 10.17 4.21 9.28
C ALA A 56 9.37 2.99 9.73
N VAL A 57 8.12 2.84 9.24
CA VAL A 57 7.30 1.63 9.41
C VAL A 57 8.03 0.43 8.79
N ASP A 58 8.45 0.53 7.54
CA ASP A 58 9.15 -0.53 6.81
C ASP A 58 10.43 -0.98 7.51
N VAL A 59 11.26 -0.03 7.97
CA VAL A 59 12.48 -0.36 8.73
C VAL A 59 12.14 -1.05 10.05
N ALA A 60 11.09 -0.60 10.75
CA ALA A 60 10.64 -1.22 11.99
C ALA A 60 10.13 -2.66 11.75
N LEU A 61 9.26 -2.86 10.75
CA LEU A 61 8.73 -4.16 10.37
C LEU A 61 9.85 -5.10 9.91
N ALA A 62 10.78 -4.63 9.08
CA ALA A 62 11.95 -5.40 8.66
C ALA A 62 12.80 -5.84 9.85
N ALA A 63 13.02 -4.96 10.84
CA ALA A 63 13.74 -5.30 12.06
C ALA A 63 12.99 -6.35 12.90
N LEU A 64 11.67 -6.27 12.98
CA LEU A 64 10.82 -7.24 13.67
C LEU A 64 10.82 -8.61 12.98
N VAL A 65 10.72 -8.64 11.65
CA VAL A 65 10.83 -9.88 10.84
C VAL A 65 12.21 -10.52 11.01
N PHE A 66 13.28 -9.72 10.96
CA PHE A 66 14.63 -10.21 11.23
C PHE A 66 14.77 -10.73 12.67
N GLY A 67 14.16 -10.04 13.64
CA GLY A 67 14.06 -10.47 15.02
C GLY A 67 13.39 -11.85 15.15
N TRP A 68 12.27 -12.07 14.45
CA TRP A 68 11.57 -13.36 14.42
C TRP A 68 12.45 -14.48 13.82
N ALA A 69 13.17 -14.19 12.75
CA ALA A 69 14.12 -15.13 12.15
C ALA A 69 15.22 -15.52 13.15
N LEU A 70 15.77 -14.56 13.89
CA LEU A 70 16.77 -14.81 14.93
C LEU A 70 16.20 -15.63 16.10
N ILE A 71 14.97 -15.34 16.54
CA ILE A 71 14.26 -16.13 17.56
C ILE A 71 14.10 -17.58 17.10
N SER A 72 13.70 -17.80 15.85
CA SER A 72 13.51 -19.13 15.27
C SER A 72 14.81 -19.93 15.22
N VAL A 73 15.93 -19.30 14.86
CA VAL A 73 17.27 -19.91 14.89
C VAL A 73 17.69 -20.24 16.32
N CYS A 74 17.50 -19.31 17.27
CA CYS A 74 17.81 -19.52 18.68
C CYS A 74 16.99 -20.65 19.30
N ALA A 75 15.68 -20.69 19.04
CA ALA A 75 14.78 -21.75 19.49
C ALA A 75 15.20 -23.12 18.94
N THR A 76 15.60 -23.17 17.66
CA THR A 76 16.10 -24.40 17.03
C THR A 76 17.44 -24.85 17.63
N ALA A 77 18.35 -23.92 17.91
CA ALA A 77 19.61 -24.20 18.59
C ALA A 77 19.36 -24.75 20.00
N PHE A 78 18.44 -24.14 20.75
CA PHE A 78 18.02 -24.60 22.07
C PHE A 78 17.38 -25.99 22.02
N PHE A 79 16.45 -26.24 21.09
CA PHE A 79 15.86 -27.56 20.84
C PHE A 79 16.94 -28.61 20.57
N SER A 80 17.91 -28.30 19.70
CA SER A 80 19.00 -29.22 19.42
C SER A 80 19.88 -29.48 20.64
N TRP A 81 20.25 -28.43 21.37
CA TRP A 81 21.13 -28.53 22.52
C TRP A 81 20.49 -29.38 23.62
N PHE A 82 19.21 -29.15 23.89
CA PHE A 82 18.47 -29.80 24.96
C PHE A 82 18.10 -31.26 24.61
N PHE A 83 17.51 -31.50 23.43
CA PHE A 83 16.94 -32.81 23.08
C PHE A 83 17.89 -33.71 22.28
N LEU A 84 18.75 -33.15 21.41
CA LEU A 84 19.56 -33.94 20.47
C LEU A 84 21.00 -34.18 20.94
N SER A 85 21.58 -33.27 21.73
CA SER A 85 22.99 -33.37 22.15
C SER A 85 23.22 -34.37 23.29
N ARG A 86 22.25 -34.58 24.19
CA ARG A 86 22.41 -35.44 25.38
C ARG A 86 21.92 -36.88 25.23
N GLY A 87 21.36 -37.26 24.08
CA GLY A 87 20.96 -38.65 23.73
C GLY A 87 19.80 -39.25 24.55
N ARG A 88 19.61 -38.83 25.80
CA ARG A 88 18.59 -39.35 26.74
C ARG A 88 17.20 -38.75 26.56
N ALA A 89 17.08 -37.64 25.84
CA ALA A 89 15.84 -36.88 25.67
C ALA A 89 15.28 -36.95 24.23
N VAL A 90 15.76 -37.86 23.39
CA VAL A 90 15.32 -37.96 21.98
C VAL A 90 13.81 -38.23 21.86
N PRO A 91 13.19 -39.15 22.63
CA PRO A 91 11.73 -39.34 22.57
C PRO A 91 10.94 -38.08 22.92
N ALA A 92 11.39 -37.33 23.93
CA ALA A 92 10.77 -36.05 24.29
C ALA A 92 10.93 -35.00 23.17
N GLY A 93 12.09 -34.94 22.53
CA GLY A 93 12.32 -34.06 21.37
C GLY A 93 11.42 -34.40 20.18
N LEU A 94 11.18 -35.69 19.92
CA LEU A 94 10.20 -36.12 18.92
C LEU A 94 8.77 -35.74 19.31
N GLY A 95 8.42 -35.81 20.59
CA GLY A 95 7.13 -35.34 21.10
C GLY A 95 6.93 -33.84 20.86
N VAL A 96 7.93 -33.01 21.20
CA VAL A 96 7.91 -31.56 20.96
C VAL A 96 7.80 -31.24 19.46
N LEU A 97 8.57 -31.94 18.62
CA LEU A 97 8.49 -31.79 17.17
C LEU A 97 7.10 -32.18 16.64
N GLY A 98 6.52 -33.28 17.15
CA GLY A 98 5.18 -33.71 16.79
C GLY A 98 4.10 -32.69 17.15
N ILE A 99 4.17 -32.12 18.35
CA ILE A 99 3.26 -31.03 18.77
C ILE A 99 3.42 -29.80 17.88
N THR A 100 4.66 -29.41 17.55
CA THR A 100 4.91 -28.25 16.70
C THR A 100 4.42 -28.47 15.27
N ALA A 101 4.58 -29.68 14.74
CA ALA A 101 4.04 -30.06 13.43
C ALA A 101 2.51 -30.05 13.43
N LEU A 102 1.86 -30.57 14.48
CA LEU A 102 0.41 -30.51 14.64
C LEU A 102 -0.09 -29.05 14.73
N ALA A 103 0.61 -28.20 15.49
CA ALA A 103 0.30 -26.77 15.56
C ALA A 103 0.46 -26.07 14.19
N SER A 104 1.45 -26.45 13.39
CA SER A 104 1.63 -25.95 12.02
C SER A 104 0.48 -26.36 11.11
N LEU A 105 0.06 -27.63 11.18
CA LEU A 105 -1.09 -28.11 10.41
C LEU A 105 -2.39 -27.44 10.84
N ALA A 106 -2.59 -27.24 12.14
CA ALA A 106 -3.73 -26.50 12.66
C ALA A 106 -3.70 -25.04 12.19
N THR A 107 -2.55 -24.37 12.25
CA THR A 107 -2.37 -22.99 11.76
C THR A 107 -2.68 -22.90 10.27
N PHE A 108 -2.16 -23.83 9.46
CA PHE A 108 -2.46 -23.89 8.04
C PHE A 108 -3.95 -24.14 7.77
N TYR A 109 -4.59 -25.00 8.57
CA TYR A 109 -6.03 -25.24 8.48
C TYR A 109 -6.84 -23.99 8.84
N PHE A 110 -6.46 -23.23 9.87
CA PHE A 110 -7.09 -21.96 10.21
C PHE A 110 -6.91 -20.91 9.12
N LEU A 111 -5.76 -20.88 8.44
CA LEU A 111 -5.55 -20.06 7.23
C LEU A 111 -6.35 -20.54 6.02
N LEU A 112 -7.09 -21.64 6.11
CA LEU A 112 -8.05 -22.07 5.10
C LEU A 112 -9.50 -21.92 5.57
N ASP A 113 -9.70 -21.58 6.84
CA ASP A 113 -10.99 -21.36 7.48
C ASP A 113 -11.31 -19.86 7.44
N THR A 114 -12.15 -19.49 6.47
CA THR A 114 -12.49 -18.10 6.18
C THR A 114 -13.29 -17.45 7.31
N ASP A 115 -14.11 -18.23 8.03
CA ASP A 115 -14.93 -17.73 9.14
C ASP A 115 -14.07 -17.26 10.30
N PHE A 116 -12.94 -17.94 10.56
CA PHE A 116 -12.01 -17.55 11.61
C PHE A 116 -11.34 -16.19 11.30
N MET A 117 -10.98 -15.96 10.04
CA MET A 117 -10.35 -14.70 9.62
C MET A 117 -11.34 -13.53 9.62
N VAL A 118 -12.59 -13.76 9.19
CA VAL A 118 -13.67 -12.78 9.32
C VAL A 118 -13.93 -12.45 10.79
N ALA A 119 -13.95 -13.45 11.68
CA ALA A 119 -14.16 -13.25 13.10
C ALA A 119 -13.01 -12.50 13.80
N LEU A 120 -11.80 -12.52 13.25
CA LEU A 120 -10.67 -11.70 13.72
C LEU A 120 -10.82 -10.20 13.38
N GLY A 121 -11.88 -9.82 12.65
CA GLY A 121 -12.27 -8.42 12.47
C GLY A 121 -11.55 -7.72 11.33
N GLU A 122 -10.93 -8.46 10.40
CA GLU A 122 -10.16 -7.82 9.32
C GLU A 122 -11.02 -7.26 8.19
N MET A 123 -12.31 -7.64 8.02
CA MET A 123 -13.27 -6.93 7.17
C MET A 123 -14.73 -7.17 7.61
N THR A 124 -15.46 -6.08 7.86
CA THR A 124 -16.92 -6.03 7.71
C THR A 124 -17.24 -5.61 6.28
N GLU A 125 -18.23 -6.23 5.62
CA GLU A 125 -18.70 -5.75 4.31
C GLU A 125 -19.13 -4.28 4.43
N GLU A 126 -18.45 -3.41 3.68
CA GLU A 126 -18.88 -2.04 3.47
C GLU A 126 -19.78 -2.04 2.25
N ASN A 127 -21.07 -2.28 2.51
CA ASN A 127 -22.11 -2.26 1.50
C ASN A 127 -22.76 -0.88 1.51
N ILE A 128 -22.35 -0.01 0.58
CA ILE A 128 -23.05 1.25 0.35
C ILE A 128 -24.14 0.94 -0.69
N GLU A 129 -25.40 1.01 -0.28
CA GLU A 129 -26.55 0.70 -1.14
C GLU A 129 -26.50 1.52 -2.45
N GLY A 130 -26.50 0.82 -3.58
CA GLY A 130 -26.54 1.42 -4.91
C GLY A 130 -25.17 1.59 -5.59
N GLU A 131 -24.08 1.19 -4.95
CA GLU A 131 -22.76 1.22 -5.58
C GLU A 131 -22.57 0.09 -6.59
N ARG A 132 -21.82 0.44 -7.64
CA ARG A 132 -21.37 -0.46 -8.71
C ARG A 132 -20.36 -1.48 -8.20
N PHE A 133 -19.62 -1.13 -7.16
CA PHE A 133 -18.63 -1.97 -6.53
C PHE A 133 -18.98 -2.18 -5.07
N THR A 134 -18.76 -3.39 -4.57
CA THR A 134 -18.90 -3.69 -3.14
C THR A 134 -17.67 -4.41 -2.68
N TYR A 135 -17.15 -3.99 -1.53
CA TYR A 135 -15.86 -4.42 -1.03
C TYR A 135 -16.06 -5.21 0.26
N GLY A 136 -15.43 -6.38 0.35
CA GLY A 136 -15.59 -7.19 1.54
C GLY A 136 -14.64 -8.36 1.64
N SER A 137 -14.93 -9.24 2.60
CA SER A 137 -14.16 -10.44 2.90
C SER A 137 -14.24 -11.48 1.79
N TYR A 138 -13.36 -12.48 1.85
CA TYR A 138 -13.43 -13.65 0.99
C TYR A 138 -14.84 -14.27 0.96
N PRO A 139 -15.49 -14.41 -0.22
CA PRO A 139 -16.83 -14.94 -0.32
C PRO A 139 -16.78 -16.48 -0.40
N ASP A 140 -17.40 -17.14 0.58
CA ASP A 140 -17.60 -18.58 0.54
C ASP A 140 -18.68 -18.97 -0.50
N ALA A 141 -18.94 -20.27 -0.66
CA ALA A 141 -19.92 -20.75 -1.65
C ALA A 141 -21.31 -20.12 -1.45
N ARG A 142 -21.77 -20.00 -0.20
CA ARG A 142 -23.06 -19.40 0.13
C ARG A 142 -23.07 -17.91 -0.21
N ARG A 143 -22.01 -17.18 0.12
CA ARG A 143 -21.92 -15.75 -0.20
C ARG A 143 -21.89 -15.52 -1.71
N ILE A 144 -21.21 -16.37 -2.47
CA ILE A 144 -21.21 -16.31 -3.94
C ILE A 144 -22.63 -16.52 -4.51
N GLU A 145 -23.40 -17.46 -3.96
CA GLU A 145 -24.82 -17.64 -4.30
C GLU A 145 -25.65 -16.39 -3.95
N GLU A 146 -25.45 -15.82 -2.76
CA GLU A 146 -26.13 -14.58 -2.34
C GLU A 146 -25.80 -13.40 -3.25
N LEU A 147 -24.52 -13.22 -3.62
CA LEU A 147 -24.10 -12.20 -4.58
C LEU A 147 -24.77 -12.38 -5.94
N LYS A 148 -24.97 -13.63 -6.39
CA LYS A 148 -25.72 -13.89 -7.63
C LYS A 148 -27.18 -13.48 -7.50
N ASP A 149 -27.83 -13.82 -6.38
CA ASP A 149 -29.23 -13.47 -6.10
C ASP A 149 -29.42 -11.96 -5.91
N GLU A 150 -28.43 -11.27 -5.36
CA GLU A 150 -28.36 -9.80 -5.24
C GLU A 150 -28.11 -9.09 -6.58
N GLY A 151 -27.86 -9.85 -7.65
CA GLY A 151 -27.70 -9.34 -9.00
C GLY A 151 -26.30 -8.82 -9.34
N TYR A 152 -25.25 -9.32 -8.69
CA TYR A 152 -23.88 -9.04 -9.10
C TYR A 152 -23.54 -9.77 -10.41
N ASP A 153 -22.78 -9.09 -11.26
CA ASP A 153 -22.33 -9.59 -12.54
C ASP A 153 -21.07 -10.44 -12.44
N GLY A 154 -20.29 -10.27 -11.38
CA GLY A 154 -19.05 -11.00 -11.16
C GLY A 154 -18.41 -10.72 -9.80
N VAL A 155 -17.44 -11.56 -9.45
CA VAL A 155 -16.54 -11.36 -8.31
C VAL A 155 -15.14 -11.07 -8.83
N ILE A 156 -14.50 -10.03 -8.31
CA ILE A 156 -13.11 -9.66 -8.59
C ILE A 156 -12.27 -10.13 -7.40
N THR A 157 -11.37 -11.07 -7.66
CA THR A 157 -10.50 -11.67 -6.64
C THR A 157 -9.07 -11.20 -6.84
N LEU A 158 -8.49 -10.62 -5.79
CA LEU A 158 -7.11 -10.12 -5.79
C LEU A 158 -6.11 -11.17 -5.26
N LEU A 159 -6.55 -12.43 -5.14
CA LEU A 159 -5.73 -13.55 -4.67
C LEU A 159 -4.61 -13.87 -5.65
N ASN A 160 -3.43 -14.10 -5.10
CA ASN A 160 -2.25 -14.46 -5.85
C ASN A 160 -1.99 -15.98 -5.82
N PRO A 161 -2.02 -16.68 -6.97
CA PRO A 161 -1.83 -18.13 -7.04
C PRO A 161 -0.42 -18.60 -6.66
N ASP A 162 0.57 -17.70 -6.59
CA ASP A 162 1.92 -18.02 -6.14
C ASP A 162 1.98 -18.16 -4.60
N ILE A 163 0.99 -17.62 -3.88
CA ILE A 163 0.86 -17.80 -2.44
C ILE A 163 0.12 -19.13 -2.18
N PRO A 164 0.73 -20.12 -1.49
CA PRO A 164 0.20 -21.49 -1.44
C PRO A 164 -1.23 -21.62 -0.90
N PHE A 165 -1.62 -20.85 0.12
CA PHE A 165 -2.98 -20.91 0.67
C PHE A 165 -3.99 -20.13 -0.19
N GLU A 166 -3.60 -18.97 -0.73
CA GLU A 166 -4.46 -18.20 -1.66
C GLU A 166 -4.75 -19.01 -2.94
N ASN A 167 -3.81 -19.81 -3.45
CA ASN A 167 -4.05 -20.71 -4.58
C ASN A 167 -5.13 -21.76 -4.29
N VAL A 168 -5.13 -22.32 -3.08
CA VAL A 168 -6.17 -23.29 -2.66
C VAL A 168 -7.52 -22.60 -2.57
N LEU A 169 -7.57 -21.39 -2.04
CA LEU A 169 -8.78 -20.58 -1.92
C LEU A 169 -9.30 -20.16 -3.30
N LEU A 170 -8.45 -19.62 -4.17
CA LEU A 170 -8.80 -19.23 -5.53
C LEU A 170 -9.41 -20.39 -6.33
N LYS A 171 -8.86 -21.60 -6.21
CA LYS A 171 -9.45 -22.79 -6.86
C LYS A 171 -10.84 -23.13 -6.33
N LYS A 172 -11.08 -22.97 -5.03
CA LYS A 172 -12.42 -23.15 -4.44
C LYS A 172 -13.36 -22.07 -4.94
N GLU A 173 -12.91 -20.81 -4.94
CA GLU A 173 -13.68 -19.66 -5.42
C GLU A 173 -14.11 -19.83 -6.88
N LEU A 174 -13.19 -20.21 -7.76
CA LEU A 174 -13.47 -20.50 -9.17
C LEU A 174 -14.53 -21.61 -9.32
N GLY A 175 -14.39 -22.71 -8.58
CA GLY A 175 -15.38 -23.80 -8.60
C GLY A 175 -16.76 -23.36 -8.10
N ASN A 176 -16.81 -22.59 -7.01
CA ASN A 176 -18.06 -22.06 -6.47
C ASN A 176 -18.73 -21.08 -7.45
N GLY A 177 -17.96 -20.23 -8.13
CA GLY A 177 -18.48 -19.32 -9.15
C GLY A 177 -19.05 -20.05 -10.37
N GLU A 178 -18.38 -21.11 -10.82
CA GLU A 178 -18.90 -21.99 -11.88
C GLU A 178 -20.23 -22.65 -11.46
N GLU A 179 -20.32 -23.15 -10.23
CA GLU A 179 -21.54 -23.78 -9.69
C GLU A 179 -22.70 -22.78 -9.54
N ALA A 180 -22.44 -21.57 -9.03
CA ALA A 180 -23.44 -20.52 -8.85
C ALA A 180 -23.79 -19.75 -10.15
N GLY A 181 -22.99 -19.91 -11.21
CA GLY A 181 -23.19 -19.20 -12.47
C GLY A 181 -22.86 -17.70 -12.38
N ILE A 182 -21.85 -17.35 -11.58
CA ILE A 182 -21.28 -16.00 -11.48
C ILE A 182 -19.78 -16.05 -11.84
N PRO A 183 -19.29 -15.24 -12.79
CA PRO A 183 -17.89 -15.26 -13.18
C PRO A 183 -17.00 -14.74 -12.05
N ILE A 184 -15.87 -15.43 -11.86
CA ILE A 184 -14.79 -14.99 -10.98
C ILE A 184 -13.66 -14.46 -11.85
N HIS A 185 -13.33 -13.18 -11.67
CA HIS A 185 -12.27 -12.47 -12.37
C HIS A 185 -11.04 -12.39 -11.48
N SER A 186 -9.99 -13.13 -11.83
CA SER A 186 -8.76 -13.22 -11.04
C SER A 186 -7.73 -12.22 -11.52
N TYR A 187 -7.37 -11.28 -10.66
CA TYR A 187 -6.31 -10.30 -10.90
C TYR A 187 -5.32 -10.36 -9.74
N PRO A 188 -4.35 -11.29 -9.80
CA PRO A 188 -3.38 -11.49 -8.75
C PRO A 188 -2.67 -10.20 -8.36
N MET A 189 -2.75 -9.84 -7.08
CA MET A 189 -1.98 -8.72 -6.54
C MET A 189 -1.10 -9.23 -5.40
N LEU A 190 0.18 -8.86 -5.42
CA LEU A 190 1.04 -9.13 -4.27
C LEU A 190 0.73 -8.11 -3.17
N PRO A 191 0.58 -8.58 -1.92
CA PRO A 191 0.49 -7.65 -0.81
C PRO A 191 1.84 -6.93 -0.70
N TRP A 192 1.83 -5.59 -0.68
CA TRP A 192 3.00 -4.73 -0.40
C TRP A 192 4.05 -4.58 -1.52
N ILE A 193 3.71 -4.86 -2.79
CA ILE A 193 4.64 -4.69 -3.93
C ILE A 193 3.94 -3.89 -5.04
N SER A 194 4.65 -2.93 -5.64
CA SER A 194 4.17 -2.00 -6.66
C SER A 194 3.95 -2.59 -8.06
N ASP A 195 4.29 -3.86 -8.28
CA ASP A 195 4.08 -4.57 -9.54
C ASP A 195 2.64 -5.09 -9.70
N ASN A 196 1.66 -4.23 -9.44
CA ASN A 196 0.23 -4.54 -9.61
C ASN A 196 -0.41 -3.76 -10.78
N GLU A 197 0.37 -2.99 -11.54
CA GLU A 197 -0.12 -2.13 -12.64
C GLU A 197 -0.87 -2.89 -13.73
N SER A 198 -0.44 -4.12 -14.03
CA SER A 198 -1.12 -4.97 -15.02
C SER A 198 -2.50 -5.41 -14.52
N ALA A 199 -2.59 -5.87 -13.28
CA ALA A 199 -3.84 -6.24 -12.63
C ALA A 199 -4.82 -5.05 -12.57
N LEU A 200 -4.33 -3.86 -12.20
CA LEU A 200 -5.16 -2.65 -12.13
C LEU A 200 -5.71 -2.25 -13.50
N ARG A 201 -4.89 -2.24 -14.55
CA ARG A 201 -5.35 -1.95 -15.92
C ARG A 201 -6.38 -2.96 -16.41
N GLU A 202 -6.20 -4.23 -16.13
CA GLU A 202 -7.18 -5.24 -16.55
C GLU A 202 -8.51 -5.11 -15.77
N ILE A 203 -8.47 -4.72 -14.50
CA ILE A 203 -9.67 -4.38 -13.72
C ILE A 203 -10.36 -3.14 -14.30
N GLU A 204 -9.60 -2.10 -14.64
CA GLU A 204 -10.11 -0.90 -15.29
C GLU A 204 -10.78 -1.24 -16.63
N GLU A 205 -10.11 -2.02 -17.49
CA GLU A 205 -10.67 -2.47 -18.78
C GLU A 205 -11.93 -3.32 -18.61
N LEU A 206 -11.97 -4.22 -17.62
CA LEU A 206 -13.15 -5.02 -17.29
C LEU A 206 -14.34 -4.12 -16.89
N THR A 207 -14.04 -3.02 -16.22
CA THR A 207 -15.01 -2.09 -15.64
C THR A 207 -15.21 -0.81 -16.48
N ALA A 208 -14.55 -0.68 -17.63
CA ALA A 208 -14.61 0.50 -18.49
C ALA A 208 -15.95 0.66 -19.25
N GLY A 209 -16.88 -0.31 -19.14
CA GLY A 209 -18.23 -0.24 -19.74
C GLY A 209 -19.37 -0.70 -18.82
N ASP A 210 -20.54 -0.06 -18.96
CA ASP A 210 -21.89 -0.29 -18.40
C ASP A 210 -22.06 -0.61 -16.89
N GLU A 211 -23.32 -0.47 -16.42
CA GLU A 211 -23.86 -0.55 -15.04
C GLU A 211 -23.62 -1.88 -14.27
N LYS A 212 -22.66 -2.70 -14.68
CA LYS A 212 -22.37 -3.99 -14.06
C LYS A 212 -21.89 -3.85 -12.63
N ARG A 213 -22.37 -4.73 -11.75
CA ARG A 213 -22.03 -4.75 -10.33
C ARG A 213 -21.00 -5.82 -10.00
N TYR A 214 -19.92 -5.43 -9.33
CA TYR A 214 -18.83 -6.35 -8.97
C TYR A 214 -18.58 -6.37 -7.47
N TYR A 215 -18.39 -7.57 -6.92
CA TYR A 215 -17.91 -7.75 -5.56
C TYR A 215 -16.39 -7.92 -5.59
N VAL A 216 -15.66 -7.05 -4.92
CA VAL A 216 -14.19 -7.04 -4.90
C VAL A 216 -13.71 -7.48 -3.54
N HIS A 217 -12.81 -8.45 -3.50
CA HIS A 217 -12.20 -8.89 -2.25
C HIS A 217 -10.73 -9.23 -2.41
N CYS A 218 -10.06 -9.26 -1.27
CA CYS A 218 -8.85 -10.05 -1.14
C CYS A 218 -8.87 -10.79 0.20
N TYR A 219 -8.06 -11.84 0.35
CA TYR A 219 -8.15 -12.69 1.54
C TYR A 219 -7.77 -11.98 2.85
N LEU A 220 -6.64 -11.25 2.85
CA LEU A 220 -5.94 -10.81 4.06
C LEU A 220 -5.53 -9.33 4.07
N GLY A 221 -6.01 -8.52 3.12
CA GLY A 221 -5.43 -7.19 2.87
C GLY A 221 -6.46 -6.13 2.50
N LYS A 222 -7.00 -5.43 3.50
CA LYS A 222 -7.76 -4.20 3.27
C LYS A 222 -7.04 -3.26 2.28
N HIS A 223 -5.72 -3.18 2.39
CA HIS A 223 -4.84 -2.40 1.51
C HIS A 223 -4.95 -2.70 0.01
N ARG A 224 -5.09 -3.98 -0.42
CA ARG A 224 -5.22 -4.31 -1.86
C ARG A 224 -6.58 -3.85 -2.41
N VAL A 225 -7.61 -4.02 -1.58
CA VAL A 225 -8.99 -3.65 -1.90
C VAL A 225 -9.13 -2.12 -1.96
N ASP A 226 -8.50 -1.40 -1.03
CA ASP A 226 -8.46 0.06 -1.00
C ASP A 226 -7.79 0.64 -2.27
N TYR A 227 -6.74 -0.01 -2.77
CA TYR A 227 -6.07 0.35 -4.03
C TYR A 227 -7.02 0.29 -5.23
N VAL A 228 -7.75 -0.82 -5.35
CA VAL A 228 -8.74 -1.01 -6.41
C VAL A 228 -9.91 -0.04 -6.26
N ARG A 229 -10.37 0.19 -5.02
CA ARG A 229 -11.43 1.16 -4.72
C ARG A 229 -11.10 2.55 -5.23
N GLN A 230 -9.93 3.09 -4.88
CA GLN A 230 -9.55 4.42 -5.31
C GLN A 230 -9.43 4.56 -6.83
N MET A 231 -8.89 3.54 -7.51
CA MET A 231 -8.77 3.57 -8.96
C MET A 231 -10.16 3.61 -9.63
N LEU A 232 -11.10 2.80 -9.14
CA LEU A 232 -12.44 2.69 -9.72
C LEU A 232 -13.35 3.87 -9.36
N ASP A 233 -13.28 4.36 -8.12
CA ASP A 233 -14.10 5.47 -7.63
C ASP A 233 -13.52 6.84 -8.05
N GLY A 234 -12.25 6.90 -8.47
CA GLY A 234 -11.63 8.10 -9.06
C GLY A 234 -12.17 8.47 -10.45
N ALA A 235 -12.95 7.59 -11.09
CA ALA A 235 -13.49 7.79 -12.45
C ALA A 235 -14.92 8.37 -12.51
N GLY A 236 -15.59 8.55 -11.37
CA GLY A 236 -16.93 9.15 -11.26
C GLY A 236 -17.05 9.95 -9.97
N GLU A 237 -17.91 10.98 -9.95
CA GLU A 237 -18.08 11.92 -8.81
C GLU A 237 -17.92 11.24 -7.45
N THR A 238 -16.79 11.50 -6.82
CA THR A 238 -16.37 10.93 -5.54
C THR A 238 -17.46 11.14 -4.50
N PRO A 239 -17.99 10.10 -3.81
CA PRO A 239 -18.61 10.34 -2.52
C PRO A 239 -17.53 10.97 -1.64
N ALA A 240 -17.75 12.23 -1.25
CA ALA A 240 -16.78 13.05 -0.53
C ALA A 240 -15.97 12.20 0.48
N PRO A 241 -14.63 12.16 0.39
CA PRO A 241 -13.84 11.33 1.26
C PRO A 241 -14.21 11.64 2.70
N GLU A 242 -14.39 10.59 3.49
CA GLU A 242 -14.17 10.64 4.93
C GLU A 242 -12.99 11.59 5.17
N LYS A 243 -13.25 12.71 5.88
CA LYS A 243 -12.35 13.88 6.04
C LYS A 243 -10.91 13.55 5.64
N LEU A 244 -10.48 13.99 4.45
CA LEU A 244 -9.09 13.89 4.03
C LEU A 244 -8.21 14.25 5.22
N GLU A 245 -7.32 13.34 5.60
CA GLU A 245 -6.42 13.57 6.71
C GLU A 245 -5.72 14.93 6.55
N PRO A 246 -5.37 15.62 7.64
CA PRO A 246 -4.59 16.85 7.52
C PRO A 246 -3.33 16.62 6.66
N LEU A 247 -2.90 17.64 5.93
CA LEU A 247 -1.67 17.55 5.12
C LEU A 247 -0.53 17.02 5.98
N PRO A 248 0.18 15.95 5.56
CA PRO A 248 1.33 15.48 6.31
C PRO A 248 2.38 16.59 6.39
N GLU A 249 3.08 16.70 7.51
CA GLU A 249 4.12 17.72 7.68
C GLU A 249 5.34 17.45 6.78
N ALA A 250 5.57 16.18 6.42
CA ALA A 250 6.70 15.76 5.61
C ALA A 250 6.42 14.46 4.85
N PHE A 251 7.14 14.31 3.76
CA PHE A 251 7.44 13.06 3.08
C PHE A 251 8.72 12.43 3.65
N GLU A 252 8.98 11.18 3.30
CA GLU A 252 10.21 10.46 3.65
C GLU A 252 11.47 11.24 3.28
N ARG A 253 11.41 11.94 2.15
CA ARG A 253 12.55 12.66 1.57
C ARG A 253 12.67 14.12 2.00
N GLY A 254 11.76 14.63 2.83
CA GLY A 254 11.78 16.02 3.26
C GLY A 254 10.40 16.61 3.56
N ARG A 255 10.38 17.85 4.06
CA ARG A 255 9.13 18.51 4.48
C ARG A 255 8.21 18.88 3.32
N LEU A 256 6.91 18.97 3.62
CA LEU A 256 5.93 19.61 2.76
C LEU A 256 5.66 21.03 3.25
N VAL A 257 5.55 21.97 2.31
CA VAL A 257 5.28 23.38 2.60
C VAL A 257 4.04 23.82 1.81
N PRO A 258 2.87 23.94 2.45
CA PRO A 258 1.67 24.43 1.80
C PRO A 258 1.69 25.95 1.64
N PHE A 259 1.12 26.43 0.54
CA PHE A 259 0.90 27.82 0.21
C PHE A 259 -0.55 28.04 -0.22
N ASP A 260 -1.06 29.25 0.01
CA ASP A 260 -2.37 29.71 -0.48
C ASP A 260 -3.52 28.74 -0.15
N GLY A 261 -3.54 28.21 1.08
CA GLY A 261 -4.58 27.26 1.53
C GLY A 261 -4.44 25.86 0.93
N GLU A 262 -3.20 25.39 0.75
CA GLU A 262 -2.83 24.13 0.09
C GLU A 262 -3.05 24.09 -1.42
N GLN A 263 -3.40 25.22 -2.05
CA GLN A 263 -3.50 25.30 -3.51
C GLN A 263 -2.14 24.98 -4.17
N VAL A 264 -1.04 25.43 -3.57
CA VAL A 264 0.30 25.06 -4.03
C VAL A 264 1.00 24.37 -2.87
N VAL A 265 1.53 23.16 -3.10
CA VAL A 265 2.33 22.45 -2.11
C VAL A 265 3.73 22.25 -2.67
N LEU A 266 4.75 22.70 -1.94
CA LEU A 266 6.15 22.46 -2.26
C LEU A 266 6.65 21.26 -1.44
N GLY A 267 7.33 20.32 -2.08
CA GLY A 267 7.85 19.13 -1.41
C GLY A 267 9.06 18.49 -2.11
N PRO A 268 9.60 17.40 -1.56
CA PRO A 268 10.63 16.60 -2.21
C PRO A 268 10.04 15.65 -3.28
N TYR A 269 10.86 14.92 -4.01
CA TYR A 269 10.38 13.92 -4.95
C TYR A 269 9.60 12.82 -4.19
N PRO A 270 8.32 12.54 -4.52
CA PRO A 270 7.51 11.59 -3.76
C PRO A 270 7.98 10.14 -3.95
N THR A 271 7.82 9.29 -2.93
CA THR A 271 7.86 7.83 -3.12
C THR A 271 6.64 7.37 -3.91
N GLU A 272 6.64 6.12 -4.40
CA GLU A 272 5.48 5.55 -5.11
C GLU A 272 4.19 5.63 -4.26
N GLU A 273 4.31 5.37 -2.96
CA GLU A 273 3.18 5.50 -2.04
C GLU A 273 2.77 6.97 -1.82
N GLU A 274 3.72 7.91 -1.71
CA GLU A 274 3.40 9.33 -1.56
C GLU A 274 2.77 9.93 -2.82
N TRP A 275 3.19 9.47 -4.00
CA TRP A 275 2.50 9.76 -5.26
C TRP A 275 1.03 9.42 -5.16
N PHE A 276 0.71 8.23 -4.67
CA PHE A 276 -0.66 7.79 -4.53
C PHE A 276 -1.40 8.52 -3.39
N ASN A 277 -0.87 8.48 -2.17
CA ASN A 277 -1.53 8.94 -0.95
C ASN A 277 -1.66 10.46 -0.86
N PHE A 278 -0.80 11.20 -1.55
CA PHE A 278 -0.84 12.65 -1.55
C PHE A 278 -1.19 13.24 -2.91
N VAL A 279 -0.45 12.90 -3.97
CA VAL A 279 -0.64 13.57 -5.28
C VAL A 279 -1.98 13.16 -5.88
N VAL A 280 -2.27 11.86 -5.95
CA VAL A 280 -3.52 11.36 -6.52
C VAL A 280 -4.70 11.56 -5.57
N ARG A 281 -4.59 11.17 -4.28
CA ARG A 281 -5.72 11.24 -3.32
C ARG A 281 -6.18 12.64 -2.94
N ARG A 282 -5.36 13.68 -3.14
CA ARG A 282 -5.70 15.06 -2.73
C ARG A 282 -5.98 15.98 -3.91
N ASP A 283 -6.42 15.43 -5.03
CA ASP A 283 -6.83 16.17 -6.23
C ASP A 283 -5.76 17.15 -6.71
N VAL A 284 -4.47 16.76 -6.68
CA VAL A 284 -3.44 17.53 -7.38
C VAL A 284 -3.75 17.43 -8.88
N GLU A 285 -3.85 18.56 -9.57
CA GLU A 285 -4.14 18.60 -11.01
C GLU A 285 -2.86 18.68 -11.85
N GLU A 286 -1.78 19.23 -11.27
CA GLU A 286 -0.52 19.44 -11.96
C GLU A 286 0.68 19.22 -11.06
N VAL A 287 1.66 18.48 -11.58
CA VAL A 287 2.97 18.31 -10.95
C VAL A 287 4.03 19.08 -11.74
N ILE A 288 4.75 19.93 -11.04
CA ILE A 288 5.83 20.75 -11.56
C ILE A 288 7.16 20.22 -11.05
N SER A 289 7.91 19.61 -11.95
CA SER A 289 9.24 19.06 -11.68
C SER A 289 10.31 20.11 -12.00
N THR A 290 11.23 20.35 -11.05
CA THR A 290 12.38 21.25 -11.25
C THR A 290 13.69 20.55 -11.55
N LEU A 291 13.61 19.25 -11.82
CA LEU A 291 14.75 18.41 -12.22
C LEU A 291 15.32 18.85 -13.57
N ASP A 292 16.59 18.55 -13.83
CA ASP A 292 17.29 18.95 -15.05
C ASP A 292 17.45 17.74 -16.01
N PRO A 293 16.83 17.72 -17.20
CA PRO A 293 16.98 16.62 -18.14
C PRO A 293 18.41 16.50 -18.73
N GLU A 294 19.24 17.56 -18.62
CA GLU A 294 20.64 17.49 -19.01
C GLU A 294 21.51 16.80 -17.95
N ASN A 295 21.01 16.67 -16.71
CA ASN A 295 21.64 15.90 -15.66
C ASN A 295 21.28 14.40 -15.81
N PRO A 296 22.27 13.50 -16.04
CA PRO A 296 22.01 12.08 -16.23
C PRO A 296 21.39 11.39 -15.00
N ASP A 297 21.58 11.94 -13.80
CA ASP A 297 20.98 11.39 -12.58
C ASP A 297 19.50 11.76 -12.46
N ASP A 298 19.07 12.90 -13.02
CA ASP A 298 17.70 13.41 -12.97
C ASP A 298 16.83 12.82 -14.10
N ALA A 299 17.43 12.53 -15.27
CA ALA A 299 16.72 12.10 -16.47
C ALA A 299 15.82 10.85 -16.29
N PRO A 300 16.25 9.77 -15.59
CA PRO A 300 15.39 8.62 -15.35
C PRO A 300 14.16 8.96 -14.50
N TRP A 301 14.31 9.86 -13.53
CA TRP A 301 13.22 10.30 -12.67
C TRP A 301 12.21 11.15 -13.45
N ILE A 302 12.68 12.07 -14.30
CA ILE A 302 11.78 12.89 -15.15
C ILE A 302 10.92 12.01 -16.05
N GLU A 303 11.49 10.95 -16.62
CA GLU A 303 10.73 10.02 -17.47
C GLU A 303 9.68 9.25 -16.66
N GLU A 304 10.06 8.79 -15.46
CA GLU A 304 9.16 8.11 -14.56
C GLU A 304 8.01 9.01 -14.07
N GLU A 305 8.29 10.27 -13.71
CA GLU A 305 7.24 11.23 -13.32
C GLU A 305 6.29 11.53 -14.45
N ARG A 306 6.81 11.67 -15.67
CA ARG A 306 5.99 11.90 -16.86
C ARG A 306 5.04 10.72 -17.07
N ARG A 307 5.55 9.49 -16.94
CA ARG A 307 4.76 8.26 -17.05
C ARG A 307 3.67 8.20 -15.98
N ILE A 308 4.03 8.36 -14.70
CA ILE A 308 3.08 8.34 -13.57
C ILE A 308 2.01 9.43 -13.75
N ALA A 309 2.40 10.63 -14.15
CA ALA A 309 1.46 11.72 -14.36
C ALA A 309 0.47 11.43 -15.50
N GLU A 310 0.96 10.91 -16.63
CA GLU A 310 0.11 10.53 -17.77
C GLU A 310 -0.88 9.43 -17.39
N GLU A 311 -0.42 8.41 -16.66
CA GLU A 311 -1.25 7.29 -16.19
C GLU A 311 -2.34 7.72 -15.19
N ASN A 312 -2.10 8.77 -14.42
CA ASN A 312 -3.05 9.28 -13.42
C ASN A 312 -3.85 10.51 -13.89
N GLY A 313 -3.78 10.85 -15.19
CA GLY A 313 -4.50 12.00 -15.75
C GLY A 313 -4.02 13.37 -15.23
N LEU A 314 -2.80 13.42 -14.66
CA LEU A 314 -2.18 14.63 -14.12
C LEU A 314 -1.48 15.42 -15.22
N THR A 315 -1.47 16.74 -15.10
CA THR A 315 -0.61 17.57 -15.95
C THR A 315 0.83 17.49 -15.44
N PHE A 316 1.77 17.03 -16.26
CA PHE A 316 3.20 17.10 -15.97
C PHE A 316 3.85 18.31 -16.62
N THR A 317 4.50 19.17 -15.83
CA THR A 317 5.19 20.36 -16.31
C THR A 317 6.64 20.37 -15.83
N LEU A 318 7.57 20.27 -16.77
CA LEU A 318 9.00 20.40 -16.49
C LEU A 318 9.42 21.88 -16.51
N ARG A 319 9.95 22.38 -15.39
CA ARG A 319 10.52 23.73 -15.24
C ARG A 319 11.85 23.64 -14.52
N THR A 320 12.90 23.40 -15.28
CA THR A 320 14.25 23.17 -14.78
C THR A 320 14.73 24.33 -13.91
N LEU A 321 15.40 24.01 -12.82
CA LEU A 321 16.10 24.97 -11.98
C LEU A 321 17.50 24.43 -11.68
N ASP A 322 18.52 25.29 -11.69
CA ASP A 322 19.89 24.85 -11.43
C ASP A 322 20.04 24.34 -9.99
N ALA A 323 20.66 23.17 -9.83
CA ALA A 323 20.76 22.46 -8.55
C ALA A 323 21.66 23.16 -7.53
N GLU A 324 22.74 23.79 -7.99
CA GLU A 324 23.81 24.33 -7.15
C GLU A 324 23.66 25.85 -6.95
N SER A 325 23.12 26.54 -7.94
CA SER A 325 23.01 27.99 -8.01
C SER A 325 21.70 28.41 -8.72
N PRO A 326 20.53 28.13 -8.12
CA PRO A 326 19.24 28.47 -8.71
C PRO A 326 19.12 29.99 -8.92
N ASP A 327 18.78 30.41 -10.15
CA ASP A 327 18.51 31.83 -10.43
C ASP A 327 17.20 32.25 -9.71
N PRO A 328 17.25 33.26 -8.83
CA PRO A 328 16.05 33.76 -8.16
C PRO A 328 14.93 34.21 -9.11
N LYS A 329 15.28 34.67 -10.32
CA LYS A 329 14.31 35.07 -11.34
C LYS A 329 13.55 33.86 -11.88
N ASP A 330 14.24 32.76 -12.15
CA ASP A 330 13.62 31.53 -12.65
C ASP A 330 12.73 30.90 -11.57
N ALA A 331 13.19 30.87 -10.32
CA ALA A 331 12.37 30.44 -9.19
C ALA A 331 11.08 31.30 -9.03
N GLN A 332 11.17 32.62 -9.24
CA GLN A 332 10.00 33.51 -9.24
C GLN A 332 9.04 33.23 -10.39
N GLU A 333 9.55 32.93 -11.58
CA GLU A 333 8.72 32.57 -12.73
C GLU A 333 7.96 31.25 -12.49
N ILE A 334 8.63 30.25 -11.92
CA ILE A 334 8.00 28.97 -11.53
C ILE A 334 6.94 29.20 -10.46
N ALA A 335 7.25 29.96 -9.41
CA ALA A 335 6.30 30.26 -8.34
C ALA A 335 5.07 31.03 -8.86
N ALA A 336 5.28 32.01 -9.73
CA ALA A 336 4.19 32.75 -10.37
C ALA A 336 3.34 31.87 -11.28
N TYR A 337 3.98 30.93 -12.00
CA TYR A 337 3.26 29.95 -12.82
C TYR A 337 2.40 29.02 -11.95
N ALA A 338 2.96 28.42 -10.90
CA ALA A 338 2.23 27.54 -9.99
C ALA A 338 1.01 28.22 -9.36
N LYS A 339 1.17 29.45 -8.85
CA LYS A 339 0.07 30.24 -8.25
C LYS A 339 -0.97 30.73 -9.26
N SER A 340 -0.65 30.73 -10.56
CA SER A 340 -1.60 31.15 -11.60
C SER A 340 -2.59 30.05 -11.99
N ARG A 341 -2.38 28.82 -11.50
CA ARG A 341 -3.24 27.67 -11.79
C ARG A 341 -4.50 27.75 -10.93
N GLY A 342 -5.63 27.37 -11.52
CA GLY A 342 -6.92 27.34 -10.81
C GLY A 342 -7.02 26.15 -9.85
N GLY A 343 -6.35 25.05 -10.19
CA GLY A 343 -6.32 23.80 -9.42
C GLY A 343 -5.18 23.70 -8.41
N LYS A 344 -5.13 22.56 -7.73
CA LYS A 344 -4.07 22.22 -6.79
C LYS A 344 -2.81 21.80 -7.55
N VAL A 345 -1.66 22.36 -7.17
CA VAL A 345 -0.38 22.14 -7.83
C VAL A 345 0.63 21.60 -6.83
N TYR A 346 1.32 20.53 -7.21
CA TYR A 346 2.48 20.03 -6.48
C TYR A 346 3.76 20.47 -7.19
N VAL A 347 4.58 21.26 -6.51
CA VAL A 347 5.90 21.67 -7.01
C VAL A 347 6.94 20.88 -6.22
N HIS A 348 7.91 20.28 -6.89
CA HIS A 348 8.94 19.55 -6.16
C HIS A 348 10.33 19.68 -6.78
N ASP A 349 11.29 19.43 -5.90
CA ASP A 349 12.67 19.11 -6.24
C ASP A 349 13.03 17.74 -5.62
N PHE A 350 14.20 17.18 -5.88
CA PHE A 350 14.56 15.87 -5.36
C PHE A 350 14.61 15.81 -3.82
N LEU A 351 15.18 16.84 -3.17
CA LEU A 351 15.39 16.93 -1.71
C LEU A 351 15.22 18.38 -1.21
N GLU A 352 15.43 18.64 0.08
CA GLU A 352 15.58 20.00 0.64
C GLU A 352 16.89 20.70 0.20
N SER A 353 17.05 20.88 -1.10
CA SER A 353 18.23 21.47 -1.75
C SER A 353 18.18 23.02 -1.78
N GLU A 354 19.19 23.64 -2.42
CA GLU A 354 19.14 25.07 -2.73
C GLU A 354 17.99 25.43 -3.68
N ARG A 355 17.62 24.54 -4.64
CA ARG A 355 16.41 24.71 -5.49
C ARG A 355 15.16 24.82 -4.63
N PHE A 356 15.01 23.89 -3.69
CA PHE A 356 13.88 23.87 -2.77
C PHE A 356 13.77 25.19 -1.99
N ARG A 357 14.89 25.68 -1.44
CA ARG A 357 14.93 26.96 -0.70
C ARG A 357 14.60 28.16 -1.59
N ALA A 358 15.12 28.17 -2.82
CA ALA A 358 14.84 29.24 -3.78
C ALA A 358 13.35 29.29 -4.17
N LEU A 359 12.74 28.13 -4.44
CA LEU A 359 11.31 28.00 -4.72
C LEU A 359 10.45 28.38 -3.51
N GLU A 360 10.83 27.93 -2.32
CA GLU A 360 10.10 28.28 -1.09
C GLU A 360 10.12 29.80 -0.88
N ALA A 361 11.29 30.44 -1.04
CA ALA A 361 11.40 31.89 -0.97
C ALA A 361 10.52 32.56 -2.04
N ALA A 362 10.59 32.11 -3.29
CA ALA A 362 9.81 32.66 -4.39
C ALA A 362 8.29 32.54 -4.15
N LEU A 363 7.81 31.39 -3.67
CA LEU A 363 6.39 31.16 -3.36
C LEU A 363 5.88 32.03 -2.20
N ARG A 364 6.74 32.36 -1.23
CA ARG A 364 6.41 33.31 -0.15
C ARG A 364 6.26 34.75 -0.64
N TYR A 365 7.05 35.17 -1.63
CA TYR A 365 7.05 36.54 -2.14
C TYR A 365 6.13 36.76 -3.36
N ALA A 366 5.73 35.69 -4.05
CA ALA A 366 4.83 35.80 -5.20
C ALA A 366 3.43 36.25 -4.73
N PRO A 367 2.90 37.39 -5.26
CA PRO A 367 1.58 37.87 -4.90
C PRO A 367 0.53 36.82 -5.27
N SER A 368 -0.42 36.57 -4.36
CA SER A 368 -1.55 35.69 -4.66
C SER A 368 -2.36 36.27 -5.82
N GLY A 369 -2.80 35.42 -6.76
CA GLY A 369 -3.50 35.84 -7.98
C GLY A 369 -4.70 36.75 -7.74
N THR A 370 -5.27 36.72 -6.54
CA THR A 370 -6.38 37.57 -6.08
C THR A 370 -6.07 39.07 -6.06
N GLU A 371 -4.81 39.51 -5.96
CA GLU A 371 -4.48 40.95 -5.98
C GLU A 371 -4.39 41.55 -7.40
N ARG A 372 -4.20 40.74 -8.46
CA ARG A 372 -4.14 41.26 -9.83
C ARG A 372 -5.50 41.73 -10.35
N ASP A 373 -6.59 41.15 -9.86
CA ASP A 373 -7.96 41.56 -10.22
C ASP A 373 -8.41 42.84 -9.52
N ALA A 374 -7.77 43.21 -8.41
CA ALA A 374 -8.02 44.50 -7.76
C ALA A 374 -7.34 45.68 -8.50
N ALA A 375 -6.23 45.41 -9.20
CA ALA A 375 -5.44 46.44 -9.89
C ALA A 375 -5.94 46.76 -11.32
N SER A 376 -6.88 45.99 -11.87
CA SER A 376 -7.40 46.13 -13.24
C SER A 376 -8.75 46.85 -13.33
N ARG A 377 -9.24 47.48 -12.26
CA ARG A 377 -10.41 48.38 -12.33
C ARG A 377 -10.05 49.65 -13.13
N PRO A 378 -10.69 49.91 -14.30
CA PRO A 378 -10.43 51.13 -15.06
C PRO A 378 -10.90 52.35 -14.27
N ALA A 379 -10.06 53.39 -14.24
CA ALA A 379 -10.38 54.68 -13.66
C ALA A 379 -11.70 55.22 -14.23
N GLY A 380 -12.65 55.51 -13.34
CA GLY A 380 -14.01 55.86 -13.67
C GLY A 380 -14.15 57.00 -14.70
N SER A 381 -15.01 56.75 -15.67
CA SER A 381 -15.68 57.76 -16.48
C SER A 381 -16.44 58.73 -15.56
N ARG A 382 -15.97 59.97 -15.50
CA ARG A 382 -16.76 61.10 -14.99
C ARG A 382 -17.89 61.41 -15.97
N GLU A 383 -19.09 60.89 -15.72
CA GLU A 383 -20.31 61.46 -16.30
C GLU A 383 -20.62 62.81 -15.64
N ARG A 384 -20.56 63.87 -16.44
CA ARG A 384 -21.14 65.18 -16.11
C ARG A 384 -22.64 65.12 -16.39
N SER A 385 -23.46 65.42 -15.40
CA SER A 385 -24.87 65.80 -15.60
C SER A 385 -24.98 67.11 -16.38
N PRO A 386 -25.98 67.25 -17.28
CA PRO A 386 -26.46 68.55 -17.73
C PRO A 386 -27.69 68.96 -16.91
N ASN A 387 -27.64 70.15 -16.31
CA ASN A 387 -28.83 70.90 -15.92
C ASN A 387 -28.52 72.39 -16.01
N SER A 388 -28.82 72.95 -17.19
CA SER A 388 -29.24 74.33 -17.44
C SER A 388 -29.62 74.47 -18.91
#